data_AF-A0A2T7FU21-F1
#
_entry.id   AF-A0A2T7FU21-F1
#
_cell.length_a   1.000
_cell.length_b   1.000
_cell.length_c   1.000
_cell.angle_alpha   90.00
_cell.angle_beta   90.00
_cell.angle_gamma   90.00
#
_symmetry.space_group_name_H-M   'P 1'
#
loop_
_entity.id
_entity.type
_entity.pdbx_description
1 polymer ?
#
loop_
_entity_poly.entity_id
_entity_poly.type
_entity_poly.pdbx_seq_one_letter_code
_entity_poly.pdbx_strand_id
1 'polypeptide(L)'
;MSDRIDESELIAAASGFVLVYGVGSAFGPFAASLVMGRVGPTGLFFFIAVVLALFSAFDAMRIRQREKTAIADKQSYVATPITSHAALPLHEHGPDRAEGEAAPQ
;
A
#
# COMPACT_ATOMS: atom_id res chain seq x y z
N MET A 1 -3.79 -4.05 13.76
CA MET A 1 -4.42 -2.72 13.67
C MET A 1 -4.90 -2.49 12.24
N SER A 2 -5.99 -3.15 11.85
CA SER A 2 -6.88 -2.65 10.81
C SER A 2 -8.13 -2.23 11.57
N ASP A 3 -8.05 -1.07 12.20
CA ASP A 3 -9.11 -0.58 13.05
C ASP A 3 -9.86 0.48 12.23
N ARG A 4 -11.15 0.19 11.93
CA ARG A 4 -12.18 1.10 11.39
C ARG A 4 -12.41 1.20 9.87
N ILE A 5 -12.42 0.07 9.15
CA ILE A 5 -13.29 -0.01 7.95
C ILE A 5 -14.31 -1.12 8.23
N ASP A 6 -15.59 -0.76 8.20
CA ASP A 6 -16.70 -1.68 8.42
C ASP A 6 -16.61 -2.80 7.36
N GLU A 7 -16.79 -4.07 7.74
CA GLU A 7 -16.58 -5.21 6.83
C GLU A 7 -17.48 -5.13 5.59
N SER A 8 -18.65 -4.50 5.76
CA SER A 8 -19.59 -4.14 4.70
C SER A 8 -19.02 -3.13 3.68
N GLU A 9 -18.21 -2.17 4.13
CA GLU A 9 -17.61 -1.11 3.30
C GLU A 9 -16.40 -1.64 2.51
N LEU A 10 -15.63 -2.57 3.10
CA LEU A 10 -14.58 -3.30 2.38
C LEU A 10 -15.15 -4.16 1.25
N ILE A 11 -16.26 -4.87 1.49
CA ILE A 11 -16.92 -5.70 0.48
C ILE A 11 -17.49 -4.81 -0.64
N ALA A 12 -18.10 -3.67 -0.29
CA ALA A 12 -18.61 -2.72 -1.27
C ALA A 12 -17.49 -2.17 -2.17
N ALA A 13 -16.37 -1.74 -1.59
CA ALA A 13 -15.20 -1.26 -2.35
C ALA A 13 -14.56 -2.38 -3.20
N ALA A 14 -14.43 -3.59 -2.64
CA ALA A 14 -13.87 -4.74 -3.35
C ALA A 14 -14.74 -5.15 -4.55
N SER A 15 -16.07 -5.10 -4.42
CA SER A 15 -17.00 -5.45 -5.50
C SER A 15 -16.86 -4.51 -6.71
N GLY A 16 -16.65 -3.21 -6.47
CA GLY A 16 -16.38 -2.23 -7.53
C GLY A 16 -15.07 -2.50 -8.26
N PHE A 17 -14.02 -2.84 -7.53
CA PHE A 17 -12.73 -3.20 -8.12
C PHE A 17 -12.83 -4.46 -9.00
N VAL A 18 -13.53 -5.49 -8.52
CA VAL A 18 -13.76 -6.74 -9.28
C VAL A 18 -14.57 -6.48 -10.55
N LEU A 19 -15.59 -5.64 -10.50
CA LEU A 19 -16.39 -5.30 -11.67
C LEU A 19 -15.54 -4.59 -12.74
N VAL A 20 -14.76 -3.59 -12.34
CA VAL A 20 -13.86 -2.87 -13.25
C VAL A 20 -12.82 -3.82 -13.85
N TYR A 21 -12.24 -4.70 -13.03
CA TYR A 21 -11.31 -5.72 -13.50
C TYR A 21 -11.96 -6.67 -14.52
N GLY A 22 -13.17 -7.15 -14.24
CA GLY A 22 -13.91 -8.05 -15.14
C GLY A 22 -14.21 -7.39 -16.49
N VAL A 23 -14.67 -6.14 -16.48
CA VAL A 23 -14.93 -5.37 -17.72
C VAL A 23 -13.63 -5.19 -18.51
N GLY A 24 -12.53 -4.80 -17.85
CA GLY A 24 -11.23 -4.64 -18.48
C GLY A 24 -10.69 -5.95 -19.08
N SER A 25 -10.85 -7.07 -18.37
CA SER A 25 -10.39 -8.38 -18.82
C SER A 25 -11.16 -8.90 -20.03
N ALA A 26 -12.46 -8.60 -20.15
CA ALA A 26 -13.24 -8.98 -21.33
C ALA A 26 -12.95 -8.04 -22.52
N PHE A 27 -12.81 -6.74 -22.25
CA PHE A 27 -12.59 -5.73 -23.28
C PHE A 27 -11.17 -5.78 -23.87
N GLY A 28 -10.15 -6.11 -23.06
CA GLY A 28 -8.75 -6.12 -23.47
C GLY A 28 -8.46 -7.04 -24.66
N PRO A 29 -8.76 -8.35 -24.60
CA PRO A 29 -8.57 -9.28 -25.70
C PRO A 29 -9.40 -8.92 -26.94
N PHE A 30 -10.61 -8.39 -26.73
CA PHE A 30 -11.47 -7.96 -27.83
C PHE A 30 -10.84 -6.78 -28.59
N ALA A 31 -10.39 -5.75 -27.88
CA ALA A 31 -9.69 -4.61 -28.46
C ALA A 31 -8.35 -5.03 -29.11
N ALA A 32 -7.57 -5.89 -28.45
CA ALA A 32 -6.32 -6.41 -28.99
C ALA A 32 -6.55 -7.23 -30.28
N SER A 33 -7.59 -8.06 -30.31
CA SER A 33 -7.99 -8.84 -31.49
C SER A 33 -8.37 -7.94 -32.66
N LEU A 34 -9.13 -6.86 -32.41
CA LEU A 34 -9.50 -5.88 -33.44
C LEU A 34 -8.28 -5.15 -34.01
N VAL A 35 -7.33 -4.78 -33.16
CA VAL A 35 -6.08 -4.11 -33.58
C VAL A 35 -5.20 -5.05 -34.38
N MET A 36 -5.04 -6.30 -33.94
CA MET A 36 -4.34 -7.34 -34.69
C MET A 36 -5.01 -7.60 -36.06
N GLY A 37 -6.34 -7.55 -36.12
CA GLY A 37 -7.09 -7.73 -37.37
C GLY A 37 -6.83 -6.63 -38.41
N ARG A 38 -6.46 -5.41 -37.99
CA ARG A 38 -6.16 -4.29 -38.92
C ARG A 38 -4.67 -4.12 -39.22
N VAL A 39 -3.81 -4.27 -38.22
CA VAL A 39 -2.37 -3.97 -38.32
C VAL A 39 -1.52 -5.23 -38.51
N GLY A 40 -2.10 -6.41 -38.28
CA GLY A 40 -1.39 -7.68 -38.27
C GLY A 40 -0.78 -8.02 -36.90
N PRO A 41 0.14 -9.00 -36.84
CA PRO A 41 0.69 -9.52 -35.57
C PRO A 41 1.40 -8.47 -34.71
N THR A 42 1.99 -7.45 -35.33
CA THR A 42 2.63 -6.30 -34.65
C THR A 42 1.64 -5.39 -33.92
N GLY A 43 0.34 -5.50 -34.21
CA GLY A 43 -0.72 -4.73 -33.57
C GLY A 43 -0.80 -4.92 -32.05
N LEU A 44 -0.38 -6.07 -31.53
CA LEU A 44 -0.33 -6.31 -30.08
C LEU A 44 0.65 -5.40 -29.37
N PHE A 45 1.85 -5.24 -29.92
CA PHE A 45 2.88 -4.39 -29.33
C PHE A 45 2.44 -2.94 -29.32
N PHE A 46 1.80 -2.47 -30.39
CA PHE A 46 1.19 -1.14 -30.45
C PHE A 46 0.08 -0.98 -29.43
N PHE A 47 -0.82 -1.96 -29.30
CA PHE A 47 -1.90 -1.94 -28.32
C PHE A 47 -1.35 -1.84 -26.89
N ILE A 48 -0.38 -2.69 -26.54
CA ILE A 48 0.29 -2.67 -25.23
C ILE A 48 0.97 -1.32 -24.98
N ALA A 49 1.70 -0.79 -25.97
CA ALA A 49 2.37 0.50 -25.85
C ALA A 49 1.37 1.64 -25.59
N VAL A 50 0.23 1.65 -26.29
CA VAL A 50 -0.84 2.64 -26.09
C VAL A 50 -1.45 2.52 -24.69
N VAL A 51 -1.77 1.30 -24.23
CA VAL A 51 -2.33 1.09 -22.89
C VAL A 51 -1.35 1.55 -21.81
N LEU A 52 -0.07 1.21 -21.93
CA LEU A 52 0.96 1.66 -20.99
C LEU A 52 1.16 3.18 -21.03
N ALA A 53 1.10 3.80 -22.21
CA ALA A 53 1.18 5.25 -22.34
C ALA A 53 -0.01 5.96 -21.68
N LEU A 54 -1.22 5.43 -21.86
CA LEU A 54 -2.42 5.92 -21.18
C LEU A 54 -2.32 5.78 -19.66
N PHE A 55 -1.87 4.63 -19.18
CA PHE A 55 -1.67 4.38 -17.75
C PHE A 55 -0.60 5.33 -17.16
N SER A 56 0.53 5.50 -17.86
CA SER A 56 1.59 6.42 -17.44
C SER A 56 1.12 7.88 -17.43
N ALA A 57 0.32 8.30 -18.41
CA ALA A 57 -0.26 9.64 -18.43
C ALA A 57 -1.25 9.85 -17.27
N PHE A 58 -2.07 8.84 -16.98
CA PHE A 58 -2.97 8.84 -15.83
C PHE A 58 -2.17 8.94 -14.51
N ASP A 59 -1.11 8.15 -14.34
CA ASP A 59 -0.24 8.23 -13.16
C ASP A 59 0.42 9.61 -13.02
N ALA A 60 0.96 10.17 -14.11
CA ALA A 60 1.56 11.49 -14.09
C ALA A 60 0.54 12.58 -13.71
N MET A 61 -0.68 12.50 -14.26
CA MET A 61 -1.79 13.36 -13.89
C MET A 61 -2.18 13.16 -12.42
N ARG A 62 -2.28 11.92 -11.95
CA ARG A 62 -2.67 11.53 -10.60
C ARG A 62 -1.66 12.00 -9.56
N ILE A 63 -0.37 11.95 -9.87
CA ILE A 63 0.73 12.46 -9.06
C ILE A 63 0.66 13.99 -9.00
N ARG A 64 0.39 14.66 -10.13
CA ARG A 64 0.22 16.12 -10.17
C ARG A 64 -1.00 16.61 -9.38
N GLN A 65 -2.10 15.87 -9.42
CA GLN A 65 -3.32 16.17 -8.67
C GLN A 65 -3.21 15.79 -7.18
N ARG A 66 -2.24 14.95 -6.80
CA ARG A 66 -1.85 14.76 -5.41
C ARG A 66 -1.18 16.05 -4.96
N GLU A 67 -1.98 16.99 -4.49
CA GLU A 67 -1.52 18.12 -3.69
C GLU A 67 -0.56 17.55 -2.64
N LYS A 68 0.69 18.01 -2.63
CA LYS A 68 1.67 17.60 -1.63
C LYS A 68 1.01 17.84 -0.29
N THR A 69 0.66 16.78 0.46
CA THR A 69 0.18 16.89 1.83
C THR A 69 1.10 17.89 2.53
N ALA A 70 0.56 19.06 2.87
CA ALA A 70 1.34 20.12 3.48
C ALA A 70 2.04 19.51 4.69
N ILE A 71 3.32 19.79 4.86
CA ILE A 71 4.12 19.24 5.97
C ILE A 71 3.45 19.51 7.33
N ALA A 72 2.55 20.50 7.40
CA ALA A 72 1.69 20.83 8.52
C ALA A 72 0.73 19.71 8.99
N ASP A 73 0.38 18.74 8.14
CA ASP A 73 -0.49 17.60 8.50
C ASP A 73 0.32 16.33 8.82
N LYS A 74 1.66 16.40 8.72
CA LYS A 74 2.54 15.36 9.23
C LYS A 74 2.55 15.47 10.75
N GLN A 75 1.79 14.58 11.41
CA GLN A 75 1.85 14.38 12.85
C GLN A 75 3.32 14.30 13.29
N SER A 76 3.70 15.03 14.35
CA SER A 76 5.05 14.99 14.92
C SER A 76 5.50 13.55 15.05
N TYR A 77 6.63 13.23 14.43
CA TYR A 77 7.22 11.90 14.53
C TYR A 77 7.61 11.66 15.99
N VAL A 78 6.77 10.95 16.73
CA VAL A 78 7.09 10.45 18.06
C VAL A 78 7.69 9.06 17.84
N ALA A 79 8.96 8.89 18.17
CA ALA A 79 9.57 7.57 18.24
C ALA A 79 8.86 6.79 19.35
N THR A 80 7.86 5.99 18.98
CA THR A 80 7.27 5.02 19.89
C THR A 80 8.34 3.97 20.21
N PRO A 81 8.58 3.65 21.49
CA PRO A 81 9.50 2.59 21.86
C PRO A 81 9.11 1.30 21.12
N ILE A 82 10.11 0.55 20.67
CA ILE A 82 9.93 -0.72 19.98
C ILE A 82 9.40 -1.74 21.01
N THR A 83 8.12 -1.70 21.32
CA THR A 83 7.45 -2.73 22.12
C THR A 83 7.14 -3.90 21.19
N SER A 84 8.18 -4.53 20.66
CA SER A 84 8.03 -5.86 20.11
C SER A 84 7.64 -6.78 21.26
N HIS A 85 6.61 -7.61 21.07
CA HIS A 85 6.25 -8.67 22.03
C HIS A 85 7.43 -9.60 22.38
N ALA A 86 8.47 -9.61 21.55
CA ALA A 86 9.73 -10.31 21.80
C ALA A 86 10.61 -9.70 22.91
N ALA A 87 10.31 -8.50 23.41
CA ALA A 87 11.08 -7.85 24.47
C ALA A 87 10.70 -8.33 25.89
N LEU A 88 9.49 -8.88 26.07
CA LEU A 88 8.98 -9.32 27.38
C LEU A 88 9.78 -10.48 28.02
N PRO A 89 10.26 -11.49 27.28
CA PRO A 89 11.00 -12.62 27.87
C PRO A 89 12.47 -12.34 28.20
N LEU A 90 13.03 -11.19 27.80
CA LEU A 90 14.46 -10.85 28.01
C LEU A 90 14.75 -10.24 29.39
N HIS A 91 13.76 -10.16 30.28
CA HIS A 91 13.90 -9.59 31.62
C HIS A 91 14.27 -10.61 32.71
N GLU A 92 14.75 -11.79 32.35
CA GLU A 92 15.03 -12.87 33.29
C GLU A 92 16.55 -13.19 33.36
N HIS A 93 17.21 -12.70 34.44
CA HIS A 93 18.51 -13.08 35.07
C HIS A 93 19.71 -12.07 35.08
N GLY A 94 19.84 -11.32 36.21
CA GLY A 94 21.04 -11.13 37.07
C GLY A 94 22.12 -10.08 36.70
N PRO A 95 22.84 -9.43 37.67
CA PRO A 95 23.13 -9.90 39.02
C PRO A 95 22.79 -8.94 40.18
N ASP A 96 22.59 -9.58 41.33
CA ASP A 96 22.81 -9.15 42.71
C ASP A 96 23.44 -7.74 42.91
N ARG A 97 22.62 -6.78 43.36
CA ARG A 97 23.14 -5.53 43.94
C ARG A 97 23.45 -5.83 45.41
N ALA A 98 24.74 -6.01 45.66
CA ALA A 98 25.33 -6.05 46.98
C ALA A 98 24.75 -4.95 47.88
N GLU A 99 24.37 -5.41 49.07
CA GLU A 99 24.09 -4.68 50.29
C GLU A 99 24.85 -3.35 50.37
N GLY A 100 24.08 -2.26 50.36
CA GLY A 100 24.56 -0.91 50.61
C GLY A 100 23.58 -0.19 51.53
N GLU A 101 23.15 -0.87 52.59
CA GLU A 101 22.40 -0.26 53.68
C GLU A 101 23.39 0.51 54.55
N ALA A 102 23.48 1.82 54.32
CA ALA A 102 24.21 2.73 55.19
C ALA A 102 23.45 2.88 56.52
N ALA A 103 24.18 2.66 57.62
CA ALA A 103 23.70 2.62 59.00
C ALA A 103 22.89 3.87 59.42
N PRO A 104 21.85 3.70 60.29
CA PRO A 104 21.24 4.82 60.99
C PRO A 104 22.16 5.27 62.14
N GLN A 105 22.04 6.57 62.46
CA GLN A 105 22.91 7.34 63.36
C GLN A 105 23.00 6.80 64.79
#